data_AF-F8Q2F3-F1
#
_entry.id   AF-F8Q2F3-F1
#
_cell.length_a   1.000
_cell.length_b   1.000
_cell.length_c   1.000
_cell.angle_alpha   90.00
_cell.angle_beta   90.00
_cell.angle_gamma   90.00
#
_symmetry.space_group_name_H-M   'P 1'
#
loop_
_entity.id
_entity.type
_entity.pdbx_description
1 polymer ?
#
loop_
_entity_poly.entity_id
_entity_poly.type
_entity_poly.pdbx_seq_one_letter_code
_entity_poly.pdbx_strand_id
1 'polypeptide(L)'
;MQAITGPWPSLIREISIKALGDGGFEGYLEWGHARGRDFQCLASIAYLIDKLPKHTAPGAPQLEKWLQETRPVPPEFREDLVDTFRIFVALARDKRWSASLNRPTRVSPIEFVMIGVLIYSHRKSLSMTQLSSAIEKLRADVRSKHVDIRSNSKVTKDMLNFITLKVKSIGLRSDGEGDQPAMGTVVVPQTTKRKRAVLRSDDEDEDEEP
;
A
#
# COMPACT_ATOMS: atom_id res chain seq x y z
N MET A 1 -10.07 -7.45 -15.86
CA MET A 1 -10.69 -7.93 -14.62
C MET A 1 -12.14 -7.46 -14.63
N GLN A 2 -13.10 -8.37 -14.69
CA GLN A 2 -14.54 -8.04 -14.63
C GLN A 2 -14.90 -7.55 -13.22
N ALA A 3 -16.06 -6.91 -13.05
CA ALA A 3 -16.50 -6.40 -11.75
C ALA A 3 -16.88 -7.54 -10.80
N ILE A 4 -15.93 -7.99 -9.97
CA ILE A 4 -16.19 -9.03 -8.95
C ILE A 4 -16.90 -8.39 -7.75
N THR A 5 -18.04 -8.93 -7.37
CA THR A 5 -18.78 -8.54 -6.15
C THR A 5 -18.48 -9.56 -5.06
N GLY A 6 -18.29 -9.08 -3.83
CA GLY A 6 -17.94 -9.95 -2.70
C GLY A 6 -17.25 -9.18 -1.57
N PRO A 7 -17.09 -9.80 -0.39
CA PRO A 7 -16.53 -9.13 0.78
C PRO A 7 -15.06 -8.71 0.56
N TRP A 8 -14.27 -9.54 -0.12
CA TRP A 8 -12.85 -9.29 -0.42
C TRP A 8 -12.65 -8.15 -1.44
N PRO A 9 -13.25 -8.17 -2.66
CA PRO A 9 -13.19 -7.05 -3.59
C PRO A 9 -13.67 -5.73 -2.99
N SER A 10 -14.70 -5.76 -2.15
CA SER A 10 -15.22 -4.56 -1.47
C SER A 10 -14.20 -3.97 -0.50
N LEU A 11 -13.49 -4.80 0.28
CA LEU A 11 -12.39 -4.33 1.12
C LEU A 11 -11.25 -3.71 0.28
N ILE A 12 -10.86 -4.36 -0.82
CA ILE A 12 -9.79 -3.82 -1.69
C ILE A 12 -10.21 -2.48 -2.30
N ARG A 13 -11.47 -2.32 -2.72
CA ARG A 13 -11.99 -1.03 -3.21
C ARG A 13 -11.97 0.04 -2.14
N GLU A 14 -12.39 -0.28 -0.91
CA GLU A 14 -12.36 0.64 0.22
C GLU A 14 -10.92 1.13 0.50
N ILE A 15 -9.97 0.21 0.54
CA ILE A 15 -8.54 0.53 0.69
C ILE A 15 -8.05 1.36 -0.50
N SER A 16 -8.43 0.99 -1.73
CA SER A 16 -8.06 1.73 -2.93
C SER A 16 -8.51 3.18 -2.87
N ILE A 17 -9.75 3.45 -2.42
CA ILE A 17 -10.25 4.82 -2.27
C ILE A 17 -9.43 5.59 -1.23
N LYS A 18 -9.13 4.98 -0.08
CA LYS A 18 -8.37 5.63 1.00
C LYS A 18 -6.89 5.81 0.69
N ALA A 19 -6.26 4.82 0.06
CA ALA A 19 -4.82 4.80 -0.20
C ALA A 19 -4.45 5.49 -1.51
N LEU A 20 -5.33 5.52 -2.51
CA LEU A 20 -5.06 6.15 -3.81
C LEU A 20 -5.74 7.51 -3.99
N GLY A 21 -6.71 7.87 -3.15
CA GLY A 21 -7.39 9.18 -3.22
C GLY A 21 -6.62 10.30 -2.53
N ASP A 22 -7.30 11.44 -2.37
CA ASP A 22 -6.77 12.64 -1.71
C ASP A 22 -6.24 12.32 -0.31
N GLY A 23 -4.93 12.53 -0.12
CA GLY A 23 -4.20 12.22 1.12
C GLY A 23 -3.55 10.82 1.16
N GLY A 24 -3.71 10.03 0.12
CA GLY A 24 -3.03 8.76 -0.11
C GLY A 24 -1.68 8.92 -0.81
N PHE A 25 -1.42 8.06 -1.79
CA PHE A 25 -0.18 8.04 -2.57
C PHE A 25 -0.12 9.05 -3.72
N GLU A 26 -1.27 9.65 -4.09
CA GLU A 26 -1.37 10.59 -5.21
C GLU A 26 -0.37 11.74 -5.06
N GLY A 27 0.51 11.90 -6.05
CA GLY A 27 1.58 12.93 -6.06
C GLY A 27 2.80 12.61 -5.18
N TYR A 28 2.79 11.56 -4.36
CA TYR A 28 3.88 11.21 -3.44
C TYR A 28 4.63 9.94 -3.83
N LEU A 29 3.97 9.05 -4.58
CA LEU A 29 4.59 7.82 -5.04
C LEU A 29 4.19 7.49 -6.48
N GLU A 30 5.19 7.46 -7.35
CA GLU A 30 5.06 6.93 -8.70
C GLU A 30 5.46 5.45 -8.69
N TRP A 31 4.46 4.57 -8.65
CA TRP A 31 4.58 3.21 -9.18
C TRP A 31 3.76 3.17 -10.46
N GLY A 32 4.05 2.29 -11.43
CA GLY A 32 3.44 2.38 -12.77
C GLY A 32 1.92 2.18 -12.80
N HIS A 33 1.14 3.22 -12.52
CA HIS A 33 -0.33 3.24 -12.48
C HIS A 33 -0.91 2.97 -13.86
N ALA A 34 -1.86 2.04 -13.92
CA ALA A 34 -2.66 1.79 -15.12
C ALA A 34 -4.04 1.30 -14.68
N ARG A 35 -5.08 1.54 -15.50
CA ARG A 35 -6.45 1.16 -15.16
C ARG A 35 -6.52 -0.32 -14.74
N GLY A 36 -6.97 -0.58 -13.51
CA GLY A 36 -7.10 -1.92 -12.93
C GLY A 36 -5.80 -2.52 -12.35
N ARG A 37 -4.63 -1.92 -12.61
CA ARG A 37 -3.37 -2.37 -12.03
C ARG A 37 -3.27 -2.05 -10.55
N ASP A 38 -3.76 -0.89 -10.12
CA ASP A 38 -3.70 -0.53 -8.69
C ASP A 38 -4.53 -1.51 -7.86
N PHE A 39 -5.75 -1.81 -8.32
CA PHE A 39 -6.58 -2.83 -7.70
C PHE A 39 -5.87 -4.19 -7.64
N GLN A 40 -5.22 -4.61 -8.74
CA GLN A 40 -4.46 -5.86 -8.78
C GLN A 40 -3.28 -5.85 -7.79
N CYS A 41 -2.55 -4.76 -7.66
CA CYS A 41 -1.45 -4.61 -6.70
C CYS A 41 -1.96 -4.68 -5.26
N LEU A 42 -3.00 -3.92 -4.93
CA LEU A 42 -3.61 -3.92 -3.60
C LEU A 42 -4.18 -5.30 -3.23
N ALA A 43 -4.87 -5.95 -4.17
CA ALA A 43 -5.36 -7.31 -3.99
C ALA A 43 -4.21 -8.32 -3.81
N SER A 44 -3.10 -8.15 -4.53
CA SER A 44 -1.93 -9.03 -4.40
C SER A 44 -1.27 -8.89 -3.03
N ILE A 45 -1.19 -7.68 -2.47
CA ILE A 45 -0.71 -7.44 -1.10
C ILE A 45 -1.61 -8.20 -0.11
N ALA A 46 -2.92 -7.99 -0.18
CA ALA A 46 -3.88 -8.61 0.71
C ALA A 46 -3.87 -10.14 0.61
N TYR A 47 -3.82 -10.68 -0.61
CA TYR A 47 -3.69 -12.12 -0.84
C TYR A 47 -2.42 -12.69 -0.19
N LEU A 48 -1.27 -12.04 -0.41
CA LEU A 48 0.00 -12.51 0.15
C LEU A 48 -0.04 -12.52 1.67
N ILE A 49 -0.63 -11.50 2.30
CA ILE A 49 -0.81 -11.41 3.75
C ILE A 49 -1.73 -12.53 4.25
N ASP A 50 -2.90 -12.74 3.62
CA ASP A 50 -3.88 -13.78 3.99
C ASP A 50 -3.30 -15.21 3.88
N LYS A 51 -2.34 -15.42 2.97
CA LYS A 51 -1.72 -16.73 2.76
C LYS A 51 -0.42 -16.96 3.53
N LEU A 52 0.08 -16.00 4.32
CA LEU A 52 1.27 -16.22 5.15
C LEU A 52 1.09 -17.44 6.07
N PRO A 53 2.15 -18.24 6.28
CA PRO A 53 3.52 -18.10 5.79
C PRO A 53 3.77 -18.70 4.38
N LYS A 54 2.73 -19.05 3.61
CA LYS A 54 2.91 -19.59 2.25
C LYS A 54 3.37 -18.48 1.30
N HIS A 55 4.65 -18.51 0.94
CA HIS A 55 5.33 -17.47 0.15
C HIS A 55 5.19 -17.63 -1.37
N THR A 56 3.97 -17.83 -1.89
CA THR A 56 3.73 -17.94 -3.33
C THR A 56 2.91 -16.76 -3.84
N ALA A 57 3.48 -15.95 -4.74
CA ALA A 57 2.70 -14.90 -5.40
C ALA A 57 1.55 -15.51 -6.20
N PRO A 58 0.35 -14.91 -6.14
CA PRO A 58 -0.76 -15.42 -6.91
C PRO A 58 -0.51 -15.18 -8.39
N GLY A 59 -0.74 -16.21 -9.21
CA GLY A 59 -1.09 -15.99 -10.61
C GLY A 59 -2.47 -15.31 -10.71
N ALA A 60 -2.78 -14.68 -11.84
CA ALA A 60 -4.08 -14.05 -12.05
C ALA A 60 -5.28 -14.96 -11.72
N PRO A 61 -5.31 -16.25 -12.13
CA PRO A 61 -6.43 -17.15 -11.79
C PRO A 61 -6.58 -17.41 -10.28
N GLN A 62 -5.46 -17.47 -9.55
CA GLN A 62 -5.48 -17.69 -8.10
C GLN A 62 -6.01 -16.45 -7.37
N LEU A 63 -5.62 -15.25 -7.84
CA LEU A 63 -6.10 -14.00 -7.28
C LEU A 63 -7.61 -13.82 -7.54
N GLU A 64 -8.08 -14.11 -8.75
CA GLU A 64 -9.51 -14.04 -9.08
C GLU A 64 -10.33 -15.02 -8.25
N LYS A 65 -9.88 -16.27 -8.11
CA LYS A 65 -10.53 -17.27 -7.26
C LYS A 65 -10.61 -16.83 -5.80
N TRP A 66 -9.53 -16.25 -5.27
CA TRP A 66 -9.50 -15.74 -3.90
C TRP A 66 -10.45 -14.54 -3.70
N LEU A 67 -10.50 -13.62 -4.66
CA LEU A 67 -11.44 -12.49 -4.64
C LEU A 67 -12.92 -12.93 -4.69
N GLN A 68 -13.20 -14.11 -5.21
CA GLN A 68 -14.54 -14.70 -5.26
C GLN A 68 -14.90 -15.50 -3.99
N GLU A 69 -14.00 -15.62 -3.02
CA GLU A 69 -14.31 -16.29 -1.76
C GLU A 69 -15.49 -15.60 -1.05
N THR A 70 -16.48 -16.38 -0.66
CA THR A 70 -17.69 -15.89 0.02
C THR A 70 -17.52 -15.79 1.53
N ARG A 71 -16.41 -16.30 2.08
CA ARG A 71 -16.14 -16.19 3.51
C ARG A 71 -16.06 -14.73 3.94
N PRO A 72 -16.56 -14.39 5.14
CA PRO A 72 -16.41 -13.05 5.67
C PRO A 72 -14.93 -12.71 5.86
N VAL A 73 -14.58 -11.44 5.65
CA VAL A 73 -13.22 -10.96 5.96
C VAL A 73 -13.09 -10.86 7.48
N PRO A 74 -12.08 -11.50 8.10
CA PRO A 74 -11.85 -11.37 9.53
C PRO A 74 -11.62 -9.89 9.93
N PRO A 75 -12.23 -9.40 11.02
CA PRO A 75 -12.06 -8.02 11.46
C PRO A 75 -10.60 -7.63 11.69
N GLU A 76 -9.84 -8.50 12.36
CA GLU A 76 -8.41 -8.30 12.63
C GLU A 76 -7.59 -8.17 11.33
N PHE A 77 -7.88 -9.01 10.33
CA PHE A 77 -7.21 -8.94 9.03
C PHE A 77 -7.49 -7.60 8.32
N ARG A 78 -8.73 -7.11 8.40
CA ARG A 78 -9.12 -5.81 7.84
C ARG A 78 -8.33 -4.68 8.52
N GLU A 79 -8.27 -4.66 9.85
CA GLU A 79 -7.53 -3.65 10.61
C GLU A 79 -6.03 -3.68 10.27
N ASP A 80 -5.45 -4.87 10.29
CA ASP A 80 -4.07 -5.13 9.92
C ASP A 80 -3.70 -4.59 8.53
N LEU A 81 -4.59 -4.81 7.55
CA LEU A 81 -4.39 -4.36 6.18
C LEU A 81 -4.52 -2.83 6.08
N VAL A 82 -5.51 -2.24 6.76
CA VAL A 82 -5.68 -0.79 6.82
C VAL A 82 -4.45 -0.11 7.44
N ASP A 83 -3.93 -0.64 8.55
CA ASP A 83 -2.74 -0.09 9.21
C ASP A 83 -1.48 -0.23 8.35
N THR A 84 -1.36 -1.34 7.63
CA THR A 84 -0.29 -1.53 6.64
C THR A 84 -0.30 -0.41 5.61
N PHE A 85 -1.45 -0.09 5.03
CA PHE A 85 -1.55 1.00 4.05
C PHE A 85 -1.38 2.40 4.67
N ARG A 86 -1.83 2.62 5.90
CA ARG A 86 -1.57 3.88 6.63
C ARG A 86 -0.07 4.14 6.78
N ILE A 87 0.67 3.13 7.25
CA ILE A 87 2.13 3.21 7.38
C ILE A 87 2.78 3.43 6.02
N PHE A 88 2.33 2.72 4.99
CA PHE A 88 2.88 2.84 3.66
C PHE A 88 2.67 4.25 3.07
N VAL A 89 1.47 4.81 3.21
CA VAL A 89 1.19 6.20 2.81
C VAL A 89 2.04 7.18 3.62
N ALA A 90 2.18 7.00 4.93
CA ALA A 90 3.03 7.87 5.75
C ALA A 90 4.50 7.85 5.31
N LEU A 91 5.04 6.67 5.00
CA LEU A 91 6.40 6.52 4.44
C LEU A 91 6.57 7.23 3.08
N ALA A 92 5.55 7.17 2.22
CA ALA A 92 5.57 7.83 0.92
C ALA A 92 5.50 9.36 1.02
N ARG A 93 4.76 9.88 2.00
CA ARG A 93 4.49 11.32 2.13
C ARG A 93 5.57 12.07 2.91
N ASP A 94 6.22 11.43 3.88
CA ASP A 94 7.26 12.08 4.68
C ASP A 94 8.59 12.15 3.92
N LYS A 95 9.13 13.37 3.75
CA LYS A 95 10.40 13.62 3.07
C LYS A 95 11.59 12.88 3.69
N ARG A 96 11.52 12.52 4.97
CA ARG A 96 12.56 11.75 5.68
C ARG A 96 12.67 10.32 5.17
N TRP A 97 11.56 9.75 4.70
CA TRP A 97 11.48 8.33 4.35
C TRP A 97 11.20 8.06 2.87
N SER A 98 10.56 9.01 2.17
CA SER A 98 10.10 8.84 0.80
C SER A 98 11.22 8.61 -0.22
N ALA A 99 12.47 8.96 0.11
CA ALA A 99 13.64 8.66 -0.72
C ALA A 99 13.79 7.16 -1.01
N SER A 100 13.47 6.30 -0.02
CA SER A 100 13.51 4.83 -0.19
C SER A 100 12.53 4.31 -1.24
N LEU A 101 11.49 5.10 -1.55
CA LEU A 101 10.45 4.78 -2.51
C LEU A 101 10.66 5.49 -3.85
N ASN A 102 11.21 6.70 -3.86
CA ASN A 102 11.33 7.49 -5.08
C ASN A 102 12.71 7.44 -5.76
N ARG A 103 13.73 6.81 -5.15
CA ARG A 103 15.09 6.68 -5.71
C ARG A 103 15.61 5.24 -5.68
N PRO A 104 16.54 4.85 -6.56
CA PRO A 104 17.08 5.63 -7.69
C PRO A 104 16.13 5.71 -8.89
N THR A 105 15.21 4.75 -9.03
CA THR A 105 14.19 4.73 -10.08
C THR A 105 12.80 4.64 -9.46
N ARG A 106 11.75 4.81 -10.26
CA ARG A 106 10.38 4.53 -9.83
C ARG A 106 10.21 3.09 -9.32
N VAL A 107 9.19 2.88 -8.48
CA VAL A 107 8.80 1.57 -7.96
C VAL A 107 8.11 0.76 -9.05
N SER A 108 8.58 -0.45 -9.30
CA SER A 108 7.87 -1.40 -10.18
C SER A 108 6.62 -1.96 -9.47
N PRO A 109 5.61 -2.45 -10.21
CA PRO A 109 4.41 -3.02 -9.60
C PRO A 109 4.70 -4.16 -8.59
N ILE A 110 5.68 -5.03 -8.87
CA ILE A 110 6.02 -6.12 -7.94
C ILE A 110 6.74 -5.61 -6.69
N GLU A 111 7.56 -4.56 -6.82
CA GLU A 111 8.16 -3.93 -5.64
C GLU A 111 7.10 -3.27 -4.76
N PHE A 112 6.12 -2.58 -5.34
CA PHE A 112 5.03 -1.99 -4.58
C PHE A 112 4.30 -3.05 -3.75
N VAL A 113 3.99 -4.20 -4.37
CA VAL A 113 3.38 -5.34 -3.67
C VAL A 113 4.26 -5.84 -2.53
N MET A 114 5.55 -6.05 -2.78
CA MET A 114 6.47 -6.61 -1.78
C MET A 114 6.80 -5.62 -0.66
N ILE A 115 6.77 -4.31 -0.91
CA ILE A 115 6.89 -3.29 0.13
C ILE A 115 5.69 -3.36 1.07
N GLY A 116 4.47 -3.50 0.55
CA GLY A 116 3.28 -3.71 1.37
C GLY A 116 3.41 -4.94 2.29
N VAL A 117 3.92 -6.05 1.75
CA VAL A 117 4.17 -7.29 2.53
C VAL A 117 5.28 -7.09 3.56
N LEU A 118 6.35 -6.36 3.23
CA LEU A 118 7.43 -6.02 4.17
C LEU A 118 6.89 -5.21 5.34
N ILE A 119 6.11 -4.16 5.07
CA ILE A 119 5.50 -3.32 6.09
C ILE A 119 4.59 -4.17 6.98
N TYR A 120 3.68 -4.96 6.41
CA TYR A 120 2.83 -5.85 7.20
C TYR A 120 3.69 -6.74 8.12
N SER A 121 4.71 -7.40 7.58
CA SER A 121 5.50 -8.39 8.33
C SER A 121 6.28 -7.80 9.49
N HIS A 122 6.62 -6.51 9.42
CA HIS A 122 7.57 -5.87 10.35
C HIS A 122 7.04 -4.63 11.06
N ARG A 123 5.80 -4.18 10.81
CA ARG A 123 5.19 -2.98 11.42
C ARG A 123 5.10 -3.00 12.95
N LYS A 124 5.09 -4.20 13.54
CA LYS A 124 5.02 -4.41 15.00
C LYS A 124 6.40 -4.42 15.67
N SER A 125 7.49 -4.49 14.89
CA SER A 125 8.85 -4.65 15.41
C SER A 125 9.84 -3.61 14.92
N LEU A 126 9.59 -2.95 13.78
CA LEU A 126 10.48 -1.95 13.20
C LEU A 126 9.87 -0.55 13.28
N SER A 127 10.73 0.45 13.50
CA SER A 127 10.38 1.87 13.41
C SER A 127 10.15 2.32 11.97
N MET A 128 9.57 3.51 11.77
CA MET A 128 9.39 4.08 10.43
C MET A 128 10.74 4.25 9.70
N THR A 129 11.80 4.65 10.42
CA THR A 129 13.16 4.79 9.88
C THR A 129 13.75 3.43 9.49
N GLN A 130 13.56 2.42 10.32
CA GLN A 130 14.00 1.05 10.02
C GLN A 130 13.22 0.44 8.85
N LEU A 131 11.90 0.67 8.76
CA LEU A 131 11.08 0.25 7.61
C LEU A 131 11.55 0.91 6.32
N SER A 132 11.78 2.23 6.34
CA SER A 132 12.34 2.96 5.19
C SER A 132 13.70 2.38 4.76
N SER A 133 14.58 2.11 5.72
CA SER A 133 15.88 1.49 5.46
C SER A 133 15.76 0.06 4.92
N ALA A 134 14.80 -0.73 5.40
CA ALA A 134 14.53 -2.07 4.92
C ALA A 134 13.97 -2.06 3.49
N ILE A 135 13.11 -1.08 3.16
CA ILE A 135 12.60 -0.86 1.80
C ILE A 135 13.76 -0.52 0.85
N GLU A 136 14.62 0.42 1.22
CA GLU A 136 15.80 0.79 0.42
C GLU A 136 16.67 -0.44 0.12
N LYS A 137 16.95 -1.27 1.14
CA LYS A 137 17.78 -2.48 0.98
C LYS A 137 17.08 -3.59 0.20
N LEU A 138 15.78 -3.79 0.38
CA LEU A 138 14.98 -4.74 -0.42
C LEU A 138 15.07 -4.37 -1.91
N ARG A 139 14.89 -3.09 -2.20
CA ARG A 139 14.92 -2.53 -3.56
C ARG A 139 16.31 -2.63 -4.20
N ALA A 140 17.37 -2.45 -3.42
CA ALA A 140 18.74 -2.65 -3.88
C ALA A 140 19.07 -4.13 -4.13
N ASP A 141 18.67 -5.04 -3.22
CA ASP A 141 18.92 -6.49 -3.33
C ASP A 141 18.21 -7.12 -4.54
N VAL A 142 16.97 -6.72 -4.83
CA VAL A 142 16.27 -7.24 -6.01
C VAL A 142 16.87 -6.71 -7.32
N ARG A 143 17.22 -5.42 -7.38
CA ARG A 143 17.79 -4.79 -8.59
C ARG A 143 19.21 -5.24 -8.90
N SER A 144 19.99 -5.67 -7.91
CA SER A 144 21.32 -6.22 -8.15
C SER A 144 21.28 -7.62 -8.76
N LYS A 145 20.18 -8.36 -8.59
CA LYS A 145 20.01 -9.74 -9.07
C LYS A 145 19.23 -9.85 -10.37
N HIS A 146 18.38 -8.87 -10.66
CA HIS A 146 17.41 -8.94 -11.75
C HIS A 146 17.45 -7.65 -12.57
N VAL A 147 17.72 -7.79 -13.87
CA VAL A 147 17.64 -6.66 -14.81
C VAL A 147 16.19 -6.25 -15.04
N ASP A 148 15.29 -7.23 -15.16
CA ASP A 148 13.85 -7.01 -15.35
C ASP A 148 13.07 -7.30 -14.07
N ILE A 149 12.56 -6.23 -13.44
CA ILE A 149 11.79 -6.30 -12.20
C ILE A 149 10.29 -6.39 -12.52
N ARG A 150 9.86 -7.62 -12.82
CA ARG A 150 8.46 -7.97 -13.10
C ARG A 150 7.95 -9.05 -12.17
N SER A 151 6.63 -9.14 -12.03
CA SER A 151 5.99 -10.22 -11.26
C SER A 151 6.24 -11.56 -11.96
N ASN A 152 7.14 -12.36 -11.39
CA ASN A 152 7.46 -13.72 -11.79
C ASN A 152 7.94 -14.50 -10.57
N SER A 153 7.93 -15.84 -10.65
CA SER A 153 8.23 -16.69 -9.50
C SER A 153 9.63 -16.46 -8.91
N LYS A 154 10.63 -16.13 -9.74
CA LYS A 154 12.02 -15.92 -9.29
C LYS A 154 12.15 -14.61 -8.51
N VAL A 155 11.71 -13.49 -9.10
CA VAL A 155 11.76 -12.17 -8.47
C VAL A 155 10.94 -12.16 -7.17
N THR A 156 9.71 -12.68 -7.21
CA THR A 156 8.84 -12.81 -6.04
C THR A 156 9.53 -13.59 -4.92
N LYS A 157 10.10 -14.76 -5.24
CA LYS A 157 10.75 -15.62 -4.25
C LYS A 157 11.93 -14.91 -3.61
N ASP A 158 12.76 -14.23 -4.39
CA ASP A 158 13.92 -13.50 -3.86
C ASP A 158 13.49 -12.36 -2.93
N MET A 159 12.45 -11.60 -3.30
CA MET A 159 11.91 -10.52 -2.46
C MET A 159 11.27 -11.05 -1.17
N LEU A 160 10.51 -12.14 -1.23
CA LEU A 160 9.94 -12.76 -0.03
C LEU A 160 11.02 -13.34 0.89
N ASN A 161 12.05 -13.99 0.33
CA ASN A 161 13.20 -14.47 1.09
C ASN A 161 13.94 -13.31 1.77
N PHE A 162 14.07 -12.17 1.11
CA PHE A 162 14.62 -10.98 1.73
C PHE A 162 13.79 -10.58 2.95
N ILE A 163 12.47 -10.46 2.78
CA ILE A 163 11.54 -10.02 3.84
C ILE A 163 11.57 -10.95 5.05
N THR A 164 11.58 -12.27 4.84
CA THR A 164 11.44 -13.24 5.93
C THR A 164 12.76 -13.66 6.56
N LEU A 165 13.83 -13.74 5.78
CA LEU A 165 15.12 -14.27 6.25
C LEU A 165 16.14 -13.16 6.49
N LYS A 166 16.24 -12.18 5.59
CA LYS A 166 17.32 -11.19 5.65
C LYS A 166 17.01 -10.02 6.58
N VAL A 167 15.78 -9.49 6.58
CA VAL A 167 15.42 -8.27 7.34
C VAL A 167 15.85 -8.35 8.81
N LYS A 168 15.74 -9.51 9.46
CA LYS A 168 16.11 -9.69 10.88
C LYS A 168 17.62 -9.67 11.17
N SER A 169 18.45 -9.82 10.14
CA SER A 169 19.91 -9.99 10.27
C SER A 169 20.72 -8.87 9.64
N ILE A 170 20.07 -7.97 8.88
CA ILE A 170 20.73 -6.84 8.22
C ILE A 170 20.76 -5.63 9.16
N GLY A 171 21.86 -4.88 9.13
CA GLY A 171 21.93 -3.60 9.84
C GLY A 171 20.98 -2.58 9.21
N LEU A 172 19.90 -2.24 9.92
CA LEU A 172 18.94 -1.20 9.56
C LEU A 172 19.30 0.11 10.24
N ARG A 173 18.90 1.23 9.61
CA ARG A 173 19.10 2.57 10.16
C ARG A 173 18.20 2.78 11.38
N SER A 174 18.78 3.19 12.51
CA SER A 174 18.05 3.60 13.71
C SER A 174 17.50 5.02 13.56
N ASP A 175 16.38 5.31 14.19
CA ASP A 175 15.87 6.68 14.37
C ASP A 175 16.62 7.49 15.44
N GLY A 176 17.43 6.84 16.29
CA GLY A 176 18.10 7.49 17.42
C GLY A 176 17.17 7.85 18.58
N GLU A 177 15.90 7.46 18.51
CA GLU A 177 14.83 7.77 19.48
C GLU A 177 14.23 6.48 20.07
N GLY A 178 15.02 5.41 20.10
CA GLY A 178 14.64 4.12 20.68
C GLY A 178 13.86 3.19 19.74
N ASP A 179 13.76 3.52 18.45
CA ASP A 179 13.20 2.67 17.39
C ASP A 179 11.80 2.12 17.71
N GLN A 180 10.88 3.02 18.09
CA GLN A 180 9.51 2.64 18.44
C GLN A 180 8.77 2.02 17.24
N PRO A 181 7.96 0.96 17.43
CA PRO A 181 7.27 0.29 16.34
C PRO A 181 6.33 1.19 15.55
N ALA A 182 6.40 1.11 14.21
CA ALA A 182 5.65 1.96 13.29
C ALA A 182 4.12 1.91 13.47
N MET A 183 3.57 0.77 13.90
CA MET A 183 2.13 0.61 14.17
C MET A 183 1.60 1.62 15.21
N GLY A 184 2.42 2.05 16.16
CA GLY A 184 2.00 3.00 17.21
C GLY A 184 2.18 4.47 16.86
N THR A 185 2.88 4.79 15.76
CA THR A 185 3.36 6.17 15.49
C THR A 185 2.51 6.93 14.47
N VAL A 186 1.75 6.23 13.62
CA VAL A 186 1.03 6.88 12.52
C VAL A 186 -0.33 7.39 13.00
N VAL A 187 -0.39 8.68 13.35
CA VAL A 187 -1.66 9.36 13.64
C VAL A 187 -2.37 9.70 12.32
N VAL A 188 -3.63 9.28 12.19
CA VAL A 188 -4.48 9.59 11.03
C VAL A 188 -4.72 11.11 10.98
N PRO A 189 -4.34 11.82 9.90
CA PRO A 189 -4.88 13.15 9.67
C PRO A 189 -6.38 12.99 9.44
N GLN A 190 -7.21 13.41 10.38
CA GLN A 190 -8.65 13.52 10.12
C GLN A 190 -8.82 14.50 8.96
N THR A 191 -9.27 13.99 7.81
CA THR A 191 -9.71 14.84 6.71
C THR A 191 -10.82 15.73 7.26
N THR A 192 -10.49 17.00 7.52
CA THR A 192 -11.48 18.00 7.88
C THR A 192 -12.46 18.08 6.73
N LYS A 193 -13.70 17.62 6.95
CA LYS A 193 -14.82 17.81 6.03
C LYS A 193 -14.93 19.30 5.73
N ARG A 194 -14.47 19.75 4.56
CA ARG A 194 -14.81 21.08 4.07
C ARG A 194 -16.33 21.14 3.91
N LYS A 195 -16.96 21.94 4.77
CA LYS A 195 -18.37 22.33 4.70
C LYS A 195 -18.57 22.95 3.32
N ARG A 196 -19.33 22.29 2.43
CA ARG A 196 -19.77 22.89 1.17
C ARG A 196 -20.74 24.01 1.56
N ALA A 197 -20.32 25.27 1.41
CA ALA A 197 -21.21 26.41 1.57
C ALA A 197 -22.24 26.34 0.43
N VAL A 198 -23.51 26.18 0.80
CA VAL A 198 -24.63 26.43 -0.11
C VAL A 198 -24.68 27.94 -0.28
N LEU A 199 -24.26 28.43 -1.45
CA LEU A 199 -24.59 29.79 -1.86
C LEU A 199 -26.09 29.80 -2.14
N ARG A 200 -26.82 30.42 -1.20
CA ARG A 200 -28.19 30.87 -1.36
C ARG A 200 -28.10 32.16 -2.19
N SER A 201 -28.59 32.14 -3.42
CA SER A 201 -28.90 33.36 -4.16
C SER A 201 -30.43 33.47 -4.22
N ASP A 202 -30.98 34.16 -3.22
CA ASP A 202 -32.16 35.00 -3.44
C ASP A 202 -31.62 36.28 -4.07
N ASP A 203 -32.14 36.66 -5.24
CA ASP A 203 -32.56 38.04 -5.51
C ASP A 203 -33.60 37.99 -6.64
N GLU A 204 -34.79 38.45 -6.26
CA GLU A 204 -35.92 39.04 -7.00
C GLU A 204 -35.42 40.08 -8.03
N ASP A 205 -36.11 40.62 -9.05
CA ASP A 205 -37.41 40.56 -9.73
C ASP A 205 -37.18 41.43 -11.00
N GLU A 206 -37.86 41.21 -12.12
CA GLU A 206 -38.45 42.28 -12.97
C GLU A 206 -39.14 41.72 -14.24
N ASP A 207 -40.36 42.21 -14.44
CA ASP A 207 -41.35 41.93 -15.48
C ASP A 207 -40.92 42.30 -16.92
N GLU A 208 -41.44 41.59 -17.94
CA GLU A 208 -42.26 42.18 -19.01
C GLU A 208 -42.83 41.11 -19.99
N GLU A 209 -44.14 41.19 -20.24
CA GLU A 209 -44.89 40.42 -21.24
C GLU A 209 -44.54 40.77 -22.69
N PRO A 210 -45.00 39.96 -23.65
CA PRO A 210 -45.90 40.55 -24.67
C PRO A 210 -47.20 39.75 -24.93
#